data_AF-A0A7V1AP84-F1
#
_entry.id   AF-A0A7V1AP84-F1
#
_cell.length_a   1.000
_cell.length_b   1.000
_cell.length_c   1.000
_cell.angle_alpha   90.00
_cell.angle_beta   90.00
_cell.angle_gamma   90.00
#
_symmetry.space_group_name_H-M   'P 1'
#
loop_
_entity.id
_entity.type
_entity.pdbx_description
1 polymer ?
#
loop_
_entity_poly.entity_id
_entity_poly.type
_entity_poly.pdbx_seq_one_letter_code
_entity_poly.pdbx_strand_id
1 'polypeptide(L)'
;MGKISGAEALLKALLMEKVRYIFGIPGGQWIPFLDAIHRLGRKEGLEFIMTRHEQAAAHAADAYSRLTNEVGVCLGTVGPGAVDLVPGVYEAYSENSAILVLTVQVQSWKAYPDTGSTQYCNHKDLFAPITKWNAVVSHWRRIPELVQRAFRSALSGTPAPVHLDIPVDVLFYEGDEDDLQFLQPENYRIMNKPSPSPGDVERAVELIRASENPLIHAGGAVQRSGAFAELKALAERLQAAVTTTVYARGVFPDNHPLSFIPMGYGSISAQSEADLVIDLGARLCAMDMWGREPAWGLPEAQKFIQVDINPESMALNRRVDLAIQSDVGEFLRAVLKRLKEENIRRNKPNERLKQYRDTENVWLEEFIEAGRSDVKPIHPLRPVAEFKNHFSEDAIVVLDGGNSQVWATYLTRINRPFSFLAQSDSGMLGGGLSKAIAAKLTFPNRPVYLLTGDGAFMFNIQEMETVKRFNLQIIVGIMNDRAWGMIKADQPEGRYIGVDFQDVKFAEVAKGFGWYGERISEPSKIKPALDRAVKSGEPALLDILVDPAANLKVPDLETLDAVWLDGVI
;
A
#
# COMPACT_ATOMS: atom_id res chain seq x y z
N MET A 1 18.92 41.03 8.24
CA MET A 1 18.65 39.77 8.97
C MET A 1 17.17 39.49 8.84
N GLY A 2 16.81 38.38 8.21
CA GLY A 2 15.43 38.00 7.97
C GLY A 2 14.82 37.41 9.23
N LYS A 3 13.65 37.90 9.67
CA LYS A 3 12.91 37.24 10.74
C LYS A 3 12.14 36.05 10.16
N ILE A 4 12.12 34.94 10.90
CA ILE A 4 11.37 33.74 10.53
C ILE A 4 10.68 33.14 11.76
N SER A 5 9.44 32.71 11.60
CA SER A 5 8.73 31.95 12.63
C SER A 5 9.10 30.46 12.62
N GLY A 6 8.88 29.75 13.73
CA GLY A 6 9.05 28.29 13.77
C GLY A 6 8.17 27.56 12.73
N ALA A 7 6.94 28.04 12.51
CA ALA A 7 6.05 27.55 11.48
C ALA A 7 6.62 27.73 10.06
N GLU A 8 7.17 28.90 9.74
CA GLU A 8 7.81 29.15 8.44
C GLU A 8 9.11 28.34 8.28
N ALA A 9 9.86 28.12 9.35
CA ALA A 9 11.02 27.25 9.35
C ALA A 9 10.65 25.78 9.08
N LEU A 10 9.56 25.29 9.67
CA LEU A 10 9.03 23.94 9.40
C LEU A 10 8.63 23.83 7.93
N LEU A 11 7.86 24.80 7.43
CA LEU A 11 7.45 24.83 6.02
C LEU A 11 8.65 24.83 5.08
N LYS A 12 9.64 25.69 5.33
CA LYS A 12 10.86 25.77 4.52
C LYS A 12 11.60 24.42 4.49
N ALA A 13 11.72 23.74 5.62
CA ALA A 13 12.34 22.42 5.69
C ALA A 13 11.56 21.37 4.86
N LEU A 14 10.23 21.37 4.92
CA LEU A 14 9.39 20.46 4.13
C LEU A 14 9.44 20.75 2.62
N LEU A 15 9.52 22.03 2.23
CA LEU A 15 9.68 22.43 0.82
C LEU A 15 11.03 22.00 0.25
N MET A 16 12.11 22.04 1.04
CA MET A 16 13.42 21.50 0.64
C MET A 16 13.39 19.99 0.42
N GLU A 17 12.50 19.29 1.11
CA GLU A 17 12.21 17.87 0.90
C GLU A 17 11.21 17.61 -0.23
N LYS A 18 10.76 18.67 -0.93
CA LYS A 18 9.80 18.62 -2.03
C LYS A 18 8.44 18.02 -1.63
N VAL A 19 8.03 18.22 -0.37
CA VAL A 19 6.70 17.80 0.09
C VAL A 19 5.63 18.54 -0.71
N ARG A 20 4.78 17.76 -1.37
CA ARG A 20 3.69 18.28 -2.20
C ARG A 20 2.34 18.32 -1.46
N TYR A 21 2.03 17.28 -0.70
CA TYR A 21 0.76 17.16 0.01
C TYR A 21 0.96 16.93 1.50
N ILE A 22 0.19 17.65 2.31
CA ILE A 22 0.03 17.38 3.74
C ILE A 22 -1.44 17.04 3.98
N PHE A 23 -1.72 15.82 4.39
CA PHE A 23 -3.06 15.36 4.71
C PHE A 23 -3.37 15.58 6.19
N GLY A 24 -4.54 16.08 6.57
CA GLY A 24 -4.87 16.24 7.99
C GLY A 24 -6.13 17.05 8.26
N ILE A 25 -6.37 17.36 9.53
CA ILE A 25 -7.45 18.26 9.96
C ILE A 25 -6.83 19.53 10.55
N PRO A 26 -7.34 20.74 10.21
CA PRO A 26 -6.84 21.97 10.79
C PRO A 26 -7.14 22.02 12.29
N GLY A 27 -6.20 22.54 13.08
CA GLY A 27 -6.37 22.75 14.52
C GLY A 27 -5.80 24.08 14.98
N GLY A 28 -6.26 24.59 16.12
CA GLY A 28 -5.88 25.92 16.63
C GLY A 28 -4.37 26.08 16.81
N GLN A 29 -3.69 25.03 17.26
CA GLN A 29 -2.25 25.01 17.49
C GLN A 29 -1.45 24.95 16.18
N TRP A 30 -2.07 24.53 15.07
CA TRP A 30 -1.47 24.52 13.74
C TRP A 30 -1.70 25.83 12.95
N ILE A 31 -2.49 26.78 13.46
CA ILE A 31 -2.79 28.06 12.78
C ILE A 31 -1.55 28.74 12.18
N PRO A 32 -0.41 28.93 12.89
CA PRO A 32 0.74 29.61 12.29
C PRO A 32 1.34 28.83 11.11
N PHE A 33 1.27 27.50 11.15
CA PHE A 33 1.75 26.64 10.06
C PHE A 33 0.78 26.62 8.88
N LEU A 34 -0.53 26.56 9.12
CA LEU A 34 -1.55 26.66 8.08
C LEU A 34 -1.50 28.03 7.38
N ASP A 35 -1.28 29.11 8.12
CA ASP A 35 -1.06 30.45 7.57
C ASP A 35 0.22 30.50 6.71
N ALA A 36 1.33 29.93 7.18
CA ALA A 36 2.56 29.84 6.41
C ALA A 36 2.36 29.06 5.10
N ILE A 37 1.66 27.92 5.13
CA ILE A 37 1.30 27.13 3.93
C ILE A 37 0.50 28.00 2.95
N HIS A 38 -0.49 28.75 3.45
CA HIS A 38 -1.33 29.61 2.61
C HIS A 38 -0.52 30.73 1.94
N ARG A 39 0.31 31.45 2.70
CA ARG A 39 1.06 32.62 2.21
C ARG A 39 2.25 32.25 1.32
N LEU A 40 2.94 31.16 1.66
CA LEU A 40 4.24 30.77 1.09
C LEU A 40 4.17 29.43 0.36
N GLY A 41 3.66 28.39 1.04
CA GLY A 41 3.71 27.00 0.54
C GLY A 41 2.97 26.76 -0.77
N ARG A 42 1.76 27.33 -0.92
CA ARG A 42 0.94 27.17 -2.14
C ARG A 42 1.62 27.66 -3.41
N LYS A 43 2.46 28.70 -3.32
CA LYS A 43 3.20 29.23 -4.46
C LYS A 43 4.29 28.28 -4.95
N GLU A 44 4.78 27.42 -4.05
CA GLU A 44 5.77 26.38 -4.31
C GLU A 44 5.13 25.02 -4.62
N GLY A 45 3.80 24.97 -4.74
CA GLY A 45 3.06 23.74 -5.09
C GLY A 45 2.74 22.81 -3.90
N LEU A 46 2.97 23.23 -2.65
CA LEU A 46 2.54 22.49 -1.47
C LEU A 46 1.05 22.78 -1.18
N GLU A 47 0.26 21.73 -1.05
CA GLU A 47 -1.16 21.81 -0.73
C GLU A 47 -1.51 21.07 0.57
N PHE A 48 -2.36 21.71 1.37
CA PHE A 48 -2.97 21.08 2.55
C PHE A 48 -4.29 20.41 2.14
N ILE A 49 -4.31 19.09 2.20
CA ILE A 49 -5.45 18.25 1.88
C ILE A 49 -6.22 17.98 3.16
N MET A 50 -7.18 18.84 3.45
CA MET A 50 -8.00 18.67 4.65
C MET A 50 -8.87 17.41 4.49
N THR A 51 -8.75 16.44 5.38
CA THR A 51 -9.64 15.28 5.49
C THR A 51 -10.77 15.56 6.50
N ARG A 52 -11.67 14.60 6.68
CA ARG A 52 -12.74 14.63 7.68
C ARG A 52 -12.45 13.80 8.91
N HIS A 53 -11.47 12.91 8.84
CA HIS A 53 -10.89 12.21 9.99
C HIS A 53 -9.35 12.10 9.85
N GLU A 54 -8.61 12.15 10.94
CA GLU A 54 -7.15 12.01 10.93
C GLU A 54 -6.69 10.62 10.47
N GLN A 55 -7.42 9.56 10.84
CA GLN A 55 -7.20 8.21 10.28
C GLN A 55 -7.14 8.24 8.75
N ALA A 56 -8.10 8.91 8.10
CA ALA A 56 -8.12 9.06 6.64
C ALA A 56 -6.90 9.83 6.12
N ALA A 57 -6.40 10.82 6.86
CA ALA A 57 -5.18 11.54 6.50
C ALA A 57 -3.95 10.63 6.52
N ALA A 58 -3.82 9.78 7.54
CA ALA A 58 -2.73 8.81 7.63
C ALA A 58 -2.80 7.76 6.51
N HIS A 59 -3.99 7.23 6.18
CA HIS A 59 -4.18 6.32 5.05
C HIS A 59 -3.85 6.98 3.68
N ALA A 60 -4.17 8.26 3.50
CA ALA A 60 -3.83 8.99 2.29
C ALA A 60 -2.32 9.24 2.17
N ALA A 61 -1.65 9.55 3.29
CA ALA A 61 -0.19 9.69 3.33
C ALA A 61 0.53 8.37 3.04
N ASP A 62 0.04 7.24 3.57
CA ASP A 62 0.50 5.89 3.23
C ASP A 62 0.43 5.64 1.72
N ALA A 63 -0.76 5.81 1.13
CA ALA A 63 -0.95 5.63 -0.30
C ALA A 63 -0.06 6.55 -1.14
N TYR A 64 0.07 7.82 -0.75
CA TYR A 64 0.98 8.74 -1.45
C TYR A 64 2.41 8.20 -1.48
N SER A 65 2.91 7.72 -0.35
CA SER A 65 4.26 7.13 -0.28
C SER A 65 4.40 5.92 -1.20
N ARG A 66 3.43 5.00 -1.18
CA ARG A 66 3.44 3.79 -2.00
C ARG A 66 3.32 4.07 -3.50
N LEU A 67 2.63 5.13 -3.89
CA LEU A 67 2.42 5.54 -5.28
C LEU A 67 3.59 6.31 -5.90
N THR A 68 4.45 6.93 -5.07
CA THR A 68 5.48 7.87 -5.53
C THR A 68 6.89 7.47 -5.12
N ASN A 69 7.03 6.59 -4.12
CA ASN A 69 8.27 6.37 -3.36
C ASN A 69 8.80 7.63 -2.64
N GLU A 70 7.97 8.68 -2.49
CA GLU A 70 8.28 9.86 -1.69
C GLU A 70 7.73 9.71 -0.25
N VAL A 71 8.09 10.65 0.62
CA VAL A 71 7.58 10.66 2.00
C VAL A 71 6.18 11.26 2.01
N GLY A 72 5.17 10.46 2.40
CA GLY A 72 3.83 10.97 2.68
C GLY A 72 3.81 11.79 3.97
N VAL A 73 3.03 12.86 4.04
CA VAL A 73 2.97 13.67 5.27
C VAL A 73 1.53 13.72 5.77
N CYS A 74 1.32 13.31 7.02
CA CYS A 74 0.04 13.46 7.71
C CYS A 74 0.20 14.36 8.95
N LEU A 75 -0.91 15.02 9.31
CA LEU A 75 -0.94 16.03 10.35
C LEU A 75 -2.13 15.77 11.30
N GLY A 76 -1.85 15.73 12.59
CA GLY A 76 -2.82 15.57 13.68
C GLY A 76 -2.70 16.70 14.70
N THR A 77 -3.80 17.11 15.31
CA THR A 77 -3.79 18.16 16.35
C THR A 77 -3.40 17.60 17.72
N VAL A 78 -3.50 18.42 18.78
CA VAL A 78 -3.26 18.00 20.16
C VAL A 78 -4.20 16.86 20.56
N GLY A 79 -3.74 15.95 21.43
CA GLY A 79 -4.59 14.97 22.10
C GLY A 79 -5.36 14.08 21.14
N PRO A 80 -6.70 14.25 21.00
CA PRO A 80 -7.53 13.42 20.14
C PRO A 80 -7.04 13.35 18.69
N GLY A 81 -6.66 14.48 18.07
CA GLY A 81 -6.25 14.45 16.66
C GLY A 81 -4.96 13.65 16.43
N ALA A 82 -4.04 13.65 17.39
CA ALA A 82 -2.87 12.77 17.35
C ALA A 82 -3.27 11.30 17.54
N VAL A 83 -4.19 11.00 18.46
CA VAL A 83 -4.68 9.64 18.70
C VAL A 83 -5.41 9.07 17.48
N ASP A 84 -6.20 9.88 16.79
CA ASP A 84 -6.98 9.46 15.63
C ASP A 84 -6.12 9.13 14.40
N LEU A 85 -4.85 9.52 14.37
CA LEU A 85 -3.88 9.10 13.34
C LEU A 85 -3.40 7.65 13.53
N VAL A 86 -3.44 7.11 14.76
CA VAL A 86 -2.81 5.84 15.13
C VAL A 86 -3.19 4.69 14.20
N PRO A 87 -4.46 4.46 13.83
CA PRO A 87 -4.82 3.34 12.96
C PRO A 87 -4.13 3.41 11.59
N GLY A 88 -4.09 4.58 10.95
CA GLY A 88 -3.45 4.73 9.65
C GLY A 88 -1.92 4.73 9.72
N VAL A 89 -1.34 5.20 10.82
CA VAL A 89 0.12 5.11 11.05
C VAL A 89 0.56 3.67 11.30
N TYR A 90 -0.24 2.89 12.04
CA TYR A 90 0.00 1.46 12.22
C TYR A 90 -0.03 0.71 10.87
N GLU A 91 -1.01 0.99 10.01
CA GLU A 91 -1.02 0.42 8.66
C GLU A 91 0.27 0.77 7.92
N ALA A 92 0.63 2.05 7.84
CA ALA A 92 1.84 2.49 7.14
C ALA A 92 3.12 1.83 7.69
N TYR A 93 3.17 1.54 8.99
CA TYR A 93 4.25 0.80 9.63
C TYR A 93 4.32 -0.64 9.13
N SER A 94 3.19 -1.36 9.14
CA SER A 94 3.09 -2.74 8.66
C SER A 94 3.41 -2.87 7.16
N GLU A 95 3.05 -1.87 6.36
CA GLU A 95 3.29 -1.82 4.90
C GLU A 95 4.70 -1.33 4.50
N ASN A 96 5.52 -0.91 5.47
CA ASN A 96 6.84 -0.31 5.25
C ASN A 96 6.79 0.96 4.37
N SER A 97 5.83 1.85 4.65
CA SER A 97 5.65 3.11 3.96
C SER A 97 6.41 4.25 4.66
N ALA A 98 7.09 5.09 3.88
CA ALA A 98 7.75 6.28 4.41
C ALA A 98 6.74 7.39 4.63
N ILE A 99 6.27 7.57 5.87
CA ILE A 99 5.43 8.71 6.21
C ILE A 99 6.05 9.55 7.34
N LEU A 100 5.90 10.87 7.25
CA LEU A 100 6.17 11.81 8.33
C LEU A 100 4.85 12.17 9.02
N VAL A 101 4.72 11.73 10.27
CA VAL A 101 3.62 12.04 11.16
C VAL A 101 3.95 13.32 11.92
N LEU A 102 3.23 14.40 11.62
CA LEU A 102 3.36 15.67 12.33
C LEU A 102 2.24 15.79 13.36
N THR A 103 2.61 15.94 14.63
CA THR A 103 1.67 16.33 15.69
C THR A 103 2.08 17.65 16.30
N VAL A 104 1.08 18.41 16.75
CA VAL A 104 1.32 19.61 17.55
C VAL A 104 0.88 19.32 18.98
N GLN A 105 1.61 19.89 19.94
CA GLN A 105 1.36 19.75 21.37
C GLN A 105 0.89 21.09 21.97
N VAL A 106 0.30 21.04 23.17
CA VAL A 106 0.14 22.25 24.01
C VAL A 106 1.49 22.91 24.30
N GLN A 107 1.47 24.10 24.92
CA GLN A 107 2.72 24.83 25.18
C GLN A 107 3.71 23.98 25.98
N SER A 108 5.00 24.06 25.64
CA SER A 108 6.07 23.25 26.24
C SER A 108 6.06 23.26 27.78
N TRP A 109 5.86 24.44 28.38
CA TRP A 109 5.79 24.64 29.83
C TRP A 109 4.53 24.09 30.50
N LYS A 110 3.46 23.79 29.74
CA LYS A 110 2.27 23.08 30.23
C LYS A 110 2.37 21.57 30.04
N ALA A 111 3.09 21.16 28.99
CA ALA A 111 3.27 19.78 28.59
C ALA A 111 4.29 19.03 29.46
N TYR A 112 5.25 19.74 30.05
CA TYR A 112 6.30 19.12 30.87
C TYR A 112 6.70 19.93 32.12
N PRO A 113 6.66 19.31 33.33
CA PRO A 113 5.92 18.08 33.61
C PRO A 113 4.41 18.29 33.33
N ASP A 114 3.66 17.22 33.08
CA ASP A 114 2.23 17.32 32.80
C ASP A 114 1.51 18.09 33.91
N THR A 115 0.78 19.13 33.52
CA THR A 115 0.00 20.00 34.40
C THR A 115 -1.49 19.65 34.44
N GLY A 116 -1.92 18.58 33.77
CA GLY A 116 -3.32 18.23 33.55
C GLY A 116 -3.98 19.11 32.49
N SER A 117 -3.22 19.55 31.49
CA SER A 117 -3.74 20.45 30.45
C SER A 117 -4.80 19.76 29.60
N THR A 118 -5.85 20.51 29.23
CA THR A 118 -6.86 20.03 28.28
C THR A 118 -6.20 19.58 26.98
N GLN A 119 -6.60 18.39 26.49
CA GLN A 119 -6.06 17.73 25.29
C GLN A 119 -4.55 17.43 25.32
N TYR A 120 -3.87 17.50 26.47
CA TYR A 120 -2.53 16.92 26.58
C TYR A 120 -2.60 15.39 26.42
N CYS A 121 -1.69 14.85 25.62
CA CYS A 121 -1.43 13.43 25.47
C CYS A 121 0.07 13.25 25.22
N ASN A 122 0.67 12.22 25.79
CA ASN A 122 2.06 11.89 25.51
C ASN A 122 2.17 11.23 24.12
N HIS A 123 2.21 12.07 23.08
CA HIS A 123 2.27 11.62 21.68
C HIS A 123 3.54 10.79 21.40
N LYS A 124 4.67 11.14 22.02
CA LYS A 124 5.93 10.44 21.79
C LYS A 124 5.83 8.96 22.16
N ASP A 125 5.25 8.64 23.31
CA ASP A 125 5.11 7.26 23.75
C ASP A 125 3.98 6.54 22.99
N LEU A 126 2.92 7.27 22.62
CA LEU A 126 1.83 6.75 21.78
C LEU A 126 2.32 6.24 20.42
N PHE A 127 3.21 6.98 19.75
CA PHE A 127 3.72 6.62 18.41
C PHE A 127 4.97 5.75 18.43
N ALA A 128 5.62 5.57 19.59
CA ALA A 128 6.85 4.77 19.71
C ALA A 128 6.75 3.35 19.12
N PRO A 129 5.67 2.56 19.32
CA PRO A 129 5.61 1.19 18.79
C PRO A 129 5.32 1.11 17.29
N ILE A 130 4.89 2.20 16.65
CA ILE A 130 4.45 2.22 15.25
C ILE A 130 5.23 3.23 14.40
N THR A 131 6.39 3.68 14.89
CA THR A 131 7.31 4.55 14.15
C THR A 131 8.74 4.07 14.32
N LYS A 132 9.54 4.16 13.26
CA LYS A 132 10.96 3.80 13.29
C LYS A 132 11.80 4.83 14.06
N TRP A 133 11.33 6.07 14.09
CA TRP A 133 11.96 7.16 14.83
C TRP A 133 10.93 8.19 15.22
N ASN A 134 11.03 8.72 16.45
CA ASN A 134 10.20 9.82 16.87
C ASN A 134 10.93 10.79 17.81
N ALA A 135 10.52 12.07 17.78
CA ALA A 135 11.12 13.11 18.61
C ALA A 135 10.15 14.24 18.94
N VAL A 136 10.40 14.91 20.07
CA VAL A 136 9.77 16.19 20.43
C VAL A 136 10.68 17.32 19.98
N VAL A 137 10.14 18.28 19.24
CA VAL A 137 10.84 19.49 18.82
C VAL A 137 10.79 20.52 19.94
N SER A 138 11.66 20.36 20.94
CA SER A 138 11.64 21.16 22.17
C SER A 138 12.07 22.63 22.01
N HIS A 139 12.63 23.01 20.86
CA HIS A 139 13.13 24.37 20.61
C HIS A 139 13.16 24.68 19.11
N TRP A 140 12.77 25.91 18.72
CA TRP A 140 12.59 26.31 17.32
C TRP A 140 13.85 26.16 16.46
N ARG A 141 15.04 26.44 17.04
CA ARG A 141 16.34 26.21 16.35
C ARG A 141 16.58 24.77 15.90
N ARG A 142 15.87 23.80 16.48
CA ARG A 142 15.99 22.38 16.12
C ARG A 142 15.04 21.93 15.02
N ILE A 143 14.11 22.78 14.59
CA ILE A 143 13.13 22.41 13.56
C ILE A 143 13.82 21.89 12.28
N PRO A 144 14.80 22.59 11.68
CA PRO A 144 15.43 22.10 10.46
C PRO A 144 16.14 20.76 10.66
N GLU A 145 16.92 20.66 11.74
CA GLU A 145 17.68 19.46 12.11
C GLU A 145 16.76 18.25 12.30
N LEU A 146 15.67 18.40 13.05
CA LEU A 146 14.76 17.30 13.37
C LEU A 146 13.91 16.87 12.18
N VAL A 147 13.53 17.80 11.29
CA VAL A 147 12.91 17.44 10.00
C VAL A 147 13.91 16.64 9.14
N GLN A 148 15.14 17.11 8.98
CA GLN A 148 16.19 16.39 8.24
C GLN A 148 16.43 14.99 8.82
N ARG A 149 16.50 14.86 10.15
CA ARG A 149 16.61 13.55 10.81
C ARG A 149 15.40 12.66 10.55
N ALA A 150 14.19 13.20 10.62
CA ALA A 150 12.97 12.46 10.34
C ALA A 150 13.00 11.88 8.93
N PHE A 151 13.31 12.69 7.92
CA PHE A 151 13.41 12.24 6.53
C PHE A 151 14.55 11.22 6.30
N ARG A 152 15.73 11.46 6.89
CA ARG A 152 16.84 10.48 6.86
C ARG A 152 16.38 9.14 7.42
N SER A 153 15.75 9.16 8.60
CA SER A 153 15.25 7.96 9.25
C SER A 153 14.21 7.29 8.39
N ALA A 154 13.15 7.99 7.97
CA ALA A 154 12.04 7.44 7.18
C ALA A 154 12.54 6.68 5.93
N LEU A 155 13.54 7.22 5.23
CA LEU A 155 14.04 6.67 3.97
C LEU A 155 15.20 5.67 4.11
N SER A 156 15.92 5.65 5.24
CA SER A 156 17.04 4.74 5.44
C SER A 156 16.60 3.29 5.69
N GLY A 157 17.32 2.32 5.11
CA GLY A 157 17.00 0.90 5.25
C GLY A 157 15.60 0.58 4.71
N THR A 158 14.83 -0.22 5.45
CA THR A 158 13.41 -0.42 5.16
C THR A 158 12.63 0.87 5.47
N PRO A 159 11.88 1.43 4.53
CA PRO A 159 11.10 2.62 4.79
C PRO A 159 10.02 2.37 5.85
N ALA A 160 9.75 3.38 6.68
CA ALA A 160 8.77 3.26 7.76
C ALA A 160 8.32 4.64 8.25
N PRO A 161 7.17 4.73 8.96
CA PRO A 161 6.72 5.95 9.60
C PRO A 161 7.74 6.54 10.57
N VAL A 162 7.78 7.87 10.63
CA VAL A 162 8.51 8.65 11.63
C VAL A 162 7.61 9.75 12.19
N HIS A 163 7.90 10.21 13.41
CA HIS A 163 7.03 11.16 14.10
C HIS A 163 7.78 12.36 14.67
N LEU A 164 7.20 13.55 14.49
CA LEU A 164 7.64 14.78 15.12
C LEU A 164 6.48 15.41 15.90
N ASP A 165 6.68 15.56 17.21
CA ASP A 165 5.75 16.29 18.08
C ASP A 165 6.27 17.71 18.35
N ILE A 166 5.47 18.72 18.08
CA ILE A 166 5.92 20.12 18.11
C ILE A 166 5.06 20.92 19.10
N PRO A 167 5.59 21.39 20.24
CA PRO A 167 4.88 22.31 21.11
C PRO A 167 4.45 23.59 20.38
N VAL A 168 3.22 24.04 20.60
CA VAL A 168 2.66 25.19 19.87
C VAL A 168 3.51 26.46 20.02
N ASP A 169 4.07 26.72 21.19
CA ASP A 169 4.95 27.87 21.44
C ASP A 169 6.23 27.85 20.59
N VAL A 170 6.70 26.66 20.19
CA VAL A 170 7.84 26.51 19.28
C VAL A 170 7.49 26.94 17.85
N LEU A 171 6.25 26.72 17.40
CA LEU A 171 5.77 27.17 16.08
C LEU A 171 5.58 28.69 16.01
N PHE A 172 5.14 29.31 17.11
CA PHE A 172 4.91 30.75 17.20
C PHE A 172 6.19 31.57 17.43
N TYR A 173 7.28 30.95 17.90
CA TYR A 173 8.51 31.67 18.16
C TYR A 173 9.07 32.31 16.88
N GLU A 174 9.45 33.59 16.97
CA GLU A 174 10.12 34.33 15.89
C GLU A 174 11.58 34.61 16.25
N GLY A 175 12.48 34.26 15.34
CA GLY A 175 13.92 34.42 15.52
C GLY A 175 14.62 34.96 14.28
N ASP A 176 15.94 35.05 14.36
CA ASP A 176 16.77 35.36 13.18
C ASP A 176 16.92 34.09 12.33
N GLU A 177 16.67 34.18 11.03
CA GLU A 177 16.85 33.04 10.13
C GLU A 177 18.30 32.55 10.10
N ASP A 178 19.27 33.45 10.34
CA ASP A 178 20.69 33.12 10.39
C ASP A 178 21.05 32.18 11.58
N ASP A 179 20.17 32.04 12.59
CA ASP A 179 20.30 31.05 13.66
C ASP A 179 19.95 29.61 13.23
N LEU A 180 19.40 29.42 12.02
CA LEU A 180 18.90 28.14 11.52
C LEU A 180 19.82 27.55 10.44
N GLN A 181 20.10 26.25 10.54
CA GLN A 181 20.87 25.53 9.53
C GLN A 181 19.97 24.61 8.69
N PHE A 182 19.70 25.04 7.46
CA PHE A 182 19.00 24.23 6.47
C PHE A 182 20.00 23.51 5.56
N LEU A 183 19.96 22.18 5.52
CA LEU A 183 20.80 21.36 4.65
C LEU A 183 19.97 20.82 3.49
N GLN A 184 20.52 20.85 2.29
CA GLN A 184 19.98 20.10 1.15
C GLN A 184 20.04 18.59 1.45
N PRO A 185 19.10 17.77 0.95
CA PRO A 185 19.06 16.31 1.15
C PRO A 185 20.41 15.61 1.03
N GLU A 186 21.18 15.89 -0.02
CA GLU A 186 22.48 15.29 -0.31
C GLU A 186 23.56 15.59 0.75
N ASN A 187 23.38 16.64 1.56
CA ASN A 187 24.33 17.03 2.60
C ASN A 187 24.07 16.34 3.94
N TYR A 188 22.97 15.60 4.08
CA TYR A 188 22.65 14.94 5.34
C TYR A 188 22.17 13.50 5.20
N ARG A 189 21.83 12.99 4.02
CA ARG A 189 21.47 11.57 3.84
C ARG A 189 22.13 10.95 2.61
N ILE A 190 22.22 9.63 2.62
CA ILE A 190 22.73 8.86 1.49
C ILE A 190 21.71 8.94 0.36
N MET A 191 22.17 9.37 -0.81
CA MET A 191 21.32 9.47 -2.02
C MET A 191 21.43 8.24 -2.93
N ASN A 192 22.52 7.47 -2.79
CA ASN A 192 22.76 6.26 -3.57
C ASN A 192 22.19 5.03 -2.87
N LYS A 193 21.72 4.08 -3.66
CA LYS A 193 21.21 2.79 -3.19
C LYS A 193 22.38 1.82 -2.94
N PRO A 194 22.32 0.95 -1.91
CA PRO A 194 23.39 -0.01 -1.64
C PRO A 194 23.45 -1.08 -2.73
N SER A 195 24.66 -1.33 -3.27
CA SER A 195 24.91 -2.35 -4.29
C SER A 195 25.45 -3.65 -3.66
N PRO A 196 25.26 -4.83 -4.30
CA PRO A 196 25.77 -6.08 -3.77
C PRO A 196 27.30 -6.16 -3.91
N SER A 197 27.95 -7.01 -3.10
CA SER A 197 29.38 -7.27 -3.29
C SER A 197 29.62 -8.07 -4.58
N PRO A 198 30.77 -7.91 -5.27
CA PRO A 198 31.10 -8.72 -6.45
C PRO A 198 31.06 -10.23 -6.18
N GLY A 199 31.50 -10.67 -4.99
CA GLY A 199 31.44 -12.09 -4.61
C GLY A 199 30.00 -12.61 -4.45
N ASP A 200 29.07 -11.79 -3.98
CA ASP A 200 27.65 -12.17 -3.93
C ASP A 200 27.07 -12.33 -5.33
N VAL A 201 27.45 -11.44 -6.25
CA VAL A 201 27.01 -11.50 -7.66
C VAL A 201 27.52 -12.77 -8.33
N GLU A 202 28.79 -13.14 -8.15
CA GLU A 202 29.33 -14.39 -8.70
C GLU A 202 28.59 -15.62 -8.15
N ARG A 203 28.39 -15.69 -6.82
CA ARG A 203 27.66 -16.81 -6.19
C ARG A 203 26.21 -16.90 -6.66
N ALA A 204 25.54 -15.76 -6.83
CA ALA A 204 24.18 -15.74 -7.37
C ALA A 204 24.15 -16.25 -8.82
N VAL A 205 25.11 -15.83 -9.65
CA VAL A 205 25.24 -16.28 -11.04
C VAL A 205 25.55 -17.78 -11.13
N GLU A 206 26.38 -18.32 -10.24
CA GLU A 206 26.66 -19.75 -10.15
C GLU A 206 25.39 -20.57 -9.86
N LEU A 207 24.60 -20.15 -8.87
CA LEU A 207 23.31 -20.78 -8.55
C LEU A 207 22.33 -20.68 -9.73
N ILE A 208 22.21 -19.50 -10.34
CA ILE A 208 21.35 -19.27 -11.51
C ILE A 208 21.75 -20.16 -12.68
N ARG A 209 23.05 -20.34 -12.91
CA ARG A 209 23.60 -21.18 -13.98
C ARG A 209 23.30 -22.66 -13.75
N ALA A 210 23.36 -23.12 -12.51
CA ALA A 210 23.13 -24.52 -12.15
C ALA A 210 21.66 -24.92 -12.15
N SER A 211 20.74 -23.97 -12.02
CA SER A 211 19.30 -24.21 -12.02
C SER A 211 18.77 -24.62 -13.41
N GLU A 212 17.77 -25.49 -13.44
CA GLU A 212 17.00 -25.90 -14.61
C GLU A 212 15.57 -25.33 -14.58
N ASN A 213 15.03 -25.04 -13.40
CA ASN A 213 13.67 -24.52 -13.21
C ASN A 213 13.62 -23.36 -12.19
N PRO A 214 14.20 -22.18 -12.50
CA PRO A 214 14.18 -21.09 -11.56
C PRO A 214 12.86 -20.35 -11.54
N LEU A 215 12.54 -19.84 -10.36
CA LEU A 215 11.45 -18.91 -10.12
C LEU A 215 11.99 -17.61 -9.54
N ILE A 216 11.44 -16.49 -9.99
CA ILE A 216 11.64 -15.18 -9.39
C ILE A 216 10.40 -14.86 -8.55
N HIS A 217 10.60 -14.56 -7.28
CA HIS A 217 9.55 -14.06 -6.39
C HIS A 217 9.82 -12.59 -6.08
N ALA A 218 8.92 -11.71 -6.52
CA ALA A 218 9.11 -10.26 -6.46
C ALA A 218 8.24 -9.62 -5.36
N GLY A 219 8.90 -9.00 -4.38
CA GLY A 219 8.27 -8.24 -3.31
C GLY A 219 8.16 -6.74 -3.60
N GLY A 220 7.60 -6.00 -2.63
CA GLY A 220 7.38 -4.55 -2.74
C GLY A 220 8.67 -3.74 -2.88
N ALA A 221 9.82 -4.31 -2.53
CA ALA A 221 11.11 -3.67 -2.73
C ALA A 221 11.46 -3.44 -4.21
N VAL A 222 10.93 -4.23 -5.13
CA VAL A 222 11.11 -4.00 -6.58
C VAL A 222 10.48 -2.66 -6.98
N GLN A 223 9.28 -2.34 -6.49
CA GLN A 223 8.60 -1.08 -6.75
C GLN A 223 9.39 0.11 -6.18
N ARG A 224 9.86 -0.01 -4.95
CA ARG A 224 10.70 1.01 -4.29
C ARG A 224 12.03 1.22 -5.00
N SER A 225 12.58 0.14 -5.55
CA SER A 225 13.79 0.20 -6.33
C SER A 225 13.57 0.82 -7.73
N GLY A 226 12.34 0.79 -8.25
CA GLY A 226 12.04 1.14 -9.64
C GLY A 226 12.58 0.14 -10.66
N ALA A 227 12.86 -1.10 -10.24
CA ALA A 227 13.62 -2.09 -11.03
C ALA A 227 12.74 -2.93 -11.98
N PHE A 228 11.73 -2.31 -12.60
CA PHE A 228 10.74 -3.01 -13.42
C PHE A 228 11.35 -3.60 -14.70
N ALA A 229 12.19 -2.80 -15.39
CA ALA A 229 12.82 -3.20 -16.64
C ALA A 229 13.87 -4.30 -16.40
N GLU A 230 14.63 -4.18 -15.32
CA GLU A 230 15.64 -5.16 -14.94
C GLU A 230 15.00 -6.48 -14.47
N LEU A 231 13.93 -6.44 -13.67
CA LEU A 231 13.16 -7.64 -13.32
C LEU A 231 12.68 -8.35 -14.59
N LYS A 232 12.10 -7.59 -15.53
CA LYS A 232 11.64 -8.14 -16.80
C LYS A 232 12.76 -8.75 -17.63
N ALA A 233 13.88 -8.04 -17.77
CA ALA A 233 15.03 -8.54 -18.50
C ALA A 233 15.60 -9.82 -17.87
N LEU A 234 15.59 -9.95 -16.54
CA LEU A 234 16.04 -11.16 -15.86
C LEU A 234 15.08 -12.33 -16.12
N ALA A 235 13.77 -12.11 -15.94
CA ALA A 235 12.75 -13.12 -16.18
C ALA A 235 12.81 -13.66 -17.62
N GLU A 236 12.87 -12.77 -18.62
CA GLU A 236 12.98 -13.16 -20.03
C GLU A 236 14.30 -13.85 -20.36
N ARG A 237 15.43 -13.40 -19.78
CA ARG A 237 16.74 -14.01 -20.02
C ARG A 237 16.83 -15.43 -19.47
N LEU A 238 16.23 -15.64 -18.31
CA LEU A 238 16.21 -16.93 -17.63
C LEU A 238 15.06 -17.83 -18.08
N GLN A 239 14.07 -17.27 -18.79
CA GLN A 239 12.78 -17.93 -19.00
C GLN A 239 12.24 -18.50 -17.67
N ALA A 240 12.27 -17.67 -16.62
CA ALA A 240 11.90 -18.05 -15.26
C ALA A 240 10.43 -17.73 -15.01
N ALA A 241 9.74 -18.57 -14.23
CA ALA A 241 8.42 -18.21 -13.69
C ALA A 241 8.57 -16.97 -12.80
N VAL A 242 7.60 -16.06 -12.84
CA VAL A 242 7.56 -14.88 -11.98
C VAL A 242 6.29 -14.94 -11.14
N THR A 243 6.47 -14.88 -9.83
CA THR A 243 5.39 -14.65 -8.87
C THR A 243 5.67 -13.35 -8.13
N THR A 244 4.65 -12.78 -7.50
CA THR A 244 4.79 -11.60 -6.64
C THR A 244 4.19 -11.92 -5.28
N THR A 245 4.58 -11.17 -4.24
CA THR A 245 3.69 -11.04 -3.08
C THR A 245 2.37 -10.41 -3.56
N VAL A 246 1.24 -10.74 -2.93
CA VAL A 246 -0.10 -10.27 -3.34
C VAL A 246 -0.15 -8.75 -3.58
N TYR A 247 0.58 -7.98 -2.76
CA TYR A 247 0.54 -6.52 -2.76
C TYR A 247 1.72 -5.84 -3.46
N ALA A 248 2.64 -6.63 -4.04
CA ALA A 248 3.63 -6.16 -4.99
C ALA A 248 3.16 -6.26 -6.46
N ARG A 249 1.92 -6.69 -6.70
CA ARG A 249 1.36 -6.77 -8.05
C ARG A 249 1.49 -5.44 -8.80
N GLY A 250 1.84 -5.53 -10.08
CA GLY A 250 2.20 -4.38 -10.91
C GLY A 250 3.70 -4.13 -11.04
N VAL A 251 4.56 -4.72 -10.19
CA VAL A 251 6.03 -4.71 -10.41
C VAL A 251 6.44 -5.53 -11.64
N PHE A 252 5.61 -6.51 -12.00
CA PHE A 252 5.70 -7.31 -13.21
C PHE A 252 4.30 -7.41 -13.82
N PRO A 253 4.13 -7.29 -15.15
CA PRO A 253 2.79 -7.30 -15.75
C PRO A 253 2.11 -8.66 -15.60
N ASP A 254 0.92 -8.69 -15.00
CA ASP A 254 0.17 -9.94 -14.79
C ASP A 254 -0.19 -10.66 -16.11
N ASN A 255 -0.31 -9.93 -17.22
CA ASN A 255 -0.56 -10.49 -18.54
C ASN A 255 0.69 -11.08 -19.23
N HIS A 256 1.87 -10.97 -18.62
CA HIS A 256 3.09 -11.50 -19.19
C HIS A 256 3.08 -13.04 -19.17
N PRO A 257 3.55 -13.74 -20.23
CA PRO A 257 3.51 -15.21 -20.28
C PRO A 257 4.27 -15.93 -19.16
N LEU A 258 5.23 -15.25 -18.52
CA LEU A 258 5.99 -15.75 -17.37
C LEU A 258 5.37 -15.38 -16.01
N SER A 259 4.33 -14.55 -15.97
CA SER A 259 3.70 -14.09 -14.72
C SER A 259 2.62 -15.06 -14.26
N PHE A 260 2.64 -15.42 -12.99
CA PHE A 260 1.60 -16.21 -12.34
C PHE A 260 0.96 -15.40 -11.21
N ILE A 261 -0.34 -15.56 -11.05
CA ILE A 261 -1.17 -14.81 -10.11
C ILE A 261 -0.88 -15.33 -8.71
N PRO A 262 -0.53 -14.45 -7.76
CA PRO A 262 -0.28 -14.85 -6.38
C PRO A 262 -1.46 -15.65 -5.81
N MET A 263 -1.16 -16.74 -5.09
CA MET A 263 -2.12 -17.71 -4.54
C MET A 263 -2.90 -18.55 -5.57
N GLY A 264 -2.73 -18.32 -6.87
CA GLY A 264 -3.28 -19.20 -7.89
C GLY A 264 -2.54 -20.52 -7.95
N TYR A 265 -3.23 -21.61 -8.32
CA TYR A 265 -2.63 -22.95 -8.30
C TYR A 265 -1.39 -23.09 -9.20
N GLY A 266 -1.35 -22.41 -10.35
CA GLY A 266 -0.14 -22.40 -11.18
C GLY A 266 1.05 -21.68 -10.51
N SER A 267 0.79 -20.63 -9.71
CA SER A 267 1.84 -19.97 -8.92
C SER A 267 2.38 -20.88 -7.83
N ILE A 268 1.49 -21.61 -7.14
CA ILE A 268 1.85 -22.58 -6.09
C ILE A 268 2.64 -23.75 -6.68
N SER A 269 2.22 -24.29 -7.83
CA SER A 269 3.00 -25.31 -8.55
C SER A 269 4.39 -24.79 -8.93
N ALA A 270 4.49 -23.57 -9.45
CA ALA A 270 5.78 -22.98 -9.80
C ALA A 270 6.67 -22.76 -8.57
N GLN A 271 6.11 -22.30 -7.45
CA GLN A 271 6.82 -22.07 -6.18
C GLN A 271 7.31 -23.37 -5.54
N SER A 272 6.48 -24.40 -5.52
CA SER A 272 6.80 -25.69 -4.91
C SER A 272 7.82 -26.50 -5.72
N GLU A 273 7.75 -26.45 -7.04
CA GLU A 273 8.59 -27.26 -7.92
C GLU A 273 9.86 -26.57 -8.44
N ALA A 274 10.03 -25.27 -8.17
CA ALA A 274 11.26 -24.55 -8.54
C ALA A 274 12.47 -25.17 -7.85
N ASP A 275 13.57 -25.36 -8.58
CA ASP A 275 14.83 -25.82 -8.00
C ASP A 275 15.67 -24.67 -7.44
N LEU A 276 15.39 -23.44 -7.88
CA LEU A 276 15.96 -22.20 -7.40
C LEU A 276 14.87 -21.13 -7.30
N VAL A 277 14.74 -20.52 -6.12
CA VAL A 277 13.96 -19.29 -5.93
C VAL A 277 14.91 -18.11 -5.79
N ILE A 278 14.63 -17.05 -6.54
CA ILE A 278 15.27 -15.75 -6.45
C ILE A 278 14.25 -14.79 -5.83
N ASP A 279 14.31 -14.66 -4.50
CA ASP A 279 13.48 -13.74 -3.74
C ASP A 279 14.05 -12.32 -3.75
N LEU A 280 13.23 -11.38 -4.23
CA LEU A 280 13.61 -9.99 -4.48
C LEU A 280 12.81 -9.07 -3.57
N GLY A 281 13.31 -8.93 -2.34
CA GLY A 281 12.79 -8.06 -1.29
C GLY A 281 11.32 -8.29 -0.97
N ALA A 282 10.94 -9.56 -0.89
CA ALA A 282 9.73 -9.99 -0.23
C ALA A 282 10.04 -10.43 1.21
N ARG A 283 9.14 -10.09 2.13
CA ARG A 283 9.11 -10.70 3.45
C ARG A 283 8.16 -11.88 3.37
N LEU A 284 8.69 -13.11 3.36
CA LEU A 284 7.88 -14.34 3.33
C LEU A 284 7.02 -14.47 4.59
N CYS A 285 5.87 -13.80 4.62
CA CYS A 285 4.96 -13.72 5.76
C CYS A 285 3.85 -14.78 5.65
N ALA A 286 2.80 -14.67 6.48
CA ALA A 286 1.66 -15.59 6.44
C ALA A 286 1.00 -15.66 5.05
N MET A 287 0.94 -14.53 4.31
CA MET A 287 0.39 -14.50 2.94
C MET A 287 1.25 -15.25 1.92
N ASP A 288 2.54 -15.41 2.20
CA ASP A 288 3.46 -16.23 1.41
C ASP A 288 3.71 -17.59 2.07
N MET A 289 2.81 -18.04 2.97
CA MET A 289 2.89 -19.32 3.68
C MET A 289 4.23 -19.53 4.41
N TRP A 290 4.83 -18.43 4.90
CA TRP A 290 6.14 -18.41 5.55
C TRP A 290 7.28 -19.01 4.72
N GLY A 291 7.12 -19.16 3.40
CA GLY A 291 8.08 -19.88 2.58
C GLY A 291 8.13 -21.39 2.86
N ARG A 292 7.03 -22.01 3.31
CA ARG A 292 6.98 -23.42 3.72
C ARG A 292 6.16 -24.30 2.77
N GLU A 293 6.37 -25.61 2.88
CA GLU A 293 5.53 -26.61 2.21
C GLU A 293 4.06 -26.54 2.69
N PRO A 294 3.11 -26.94 1.84
CA PRO A 294 3.28 -27.42 0.46
C PRO A 294 3.39 -26.30 -0.58
N ALA A 295 3.20 -25.03 -0.19
CA ALA A 295 3.22 -23.89 -1.12
C ALA A 295 4.61 -23.65 -1.74
N TRP A 296 5.66 -23.99 -0.99
CA TRP A 296 7.06 -23.88 -1.41
C TRP A 296 7.76 -25.24 -1.32
N GLY A 297 8.87 -25.41 -2.03
CA GLY A 297 9.62 -26.67 -2.01
C GLY A 297 10.33 -26.92 -0.68
N LEU A 298 10.78 -28.15 -0.42
CA LEU A 298 11.61 -28.49 0.73
C LEU A 298 12.89 -27.63 0.79
N PRO A 299 13.26 -27.02 1.93
CA PRO A 299 14.50 -26.23 2.07
C PRO A 299 15.79 -26.97 1.68
N GLU A 300 15.81 -28.30 1.77
CA GLU A 300 16.95 -29.13 1.39
C GLU A 300 17.06 -29.35 -0.12
N ALA A 301 15.93 -29.31 -0.83
CA ALA A 301 15.82 -29.62 -2.26
C ALA A 301 15.68 -28.37 -3.15
N GLN A 302 15.25 -27.23 -2.59
CA GLN A 302 15.05 -25.99 -3.31
C GLN A 302 16.06 -24.93 -2.86
N LYS A 303 16.92 -24.51 -3.79
CA LYS A 303 17.88 -23.43 -3.55
C LYS A 303 17.19 -22.10 -3.41
N PHE A 304 17.72 -21.24 -2.55
CA PHE A 304 17.09 -19.96 -2.27
C PHE A 304 18.11 -18.82 -2.20
N ILE A 305 17.97 -17.84 -3.10
CA ILE A 305 18.65 -16.55 -3.04
C ILE A 305 17.66 -15.54 -2.47
N GLN A 306 18.03 -14.85 -1.40
CA GLN A 306 17.23 -13.78 -0.82
C GLN A 306 17.98 -12.45 -0.89
N VAL A 307 17.34 -11.44 -1.47
CA VAL A 307 17.90 -10.10 -1.63
C VAL A 307 16.99 -9.09 -0.92
N ASP A 308 17.49 -8.40 0.08
CA ASP A 308 16.74 -7.37 0.81
C ASP A 308 17.71 -6.30 1.32
N ILE A 309 17.22 -5.08 1.52
CA ILE A 309 18.02 -4.00 2.12
C ILE A 309 18.15 -4.17 3.64
N ASN A 310 17.18 -4.86 4.26
CA ASN A 310 17.11 -5.13 5.68
C ASN A 310 17.77 -6.46 6.03
N PRO A 311 18.87 -6.46 6.79
CA PRO A 311 19.52 -7.69 7.21
C PRO A 311 18.64 -8.50 8.17
N GLU A 312 17.69 -7.89 8.90
CA GLU A 312 16.81 -8.59 9.83
C GLU A 312 15.70 -9.40 9.12
N SER A 313 15.43 -9.13 7.84
CA SER A 313 14.49 -9.92 7.03
C SER A 313 15.08 -11.26 6.58
N MET A 314 16.42 -11.40 6.64
CA MET A 314 17.13 -12.54 6.09
C MET A 314 16.82 -13.82 6.86
N ALA A 315 16.42 -14.87 6.14
CA ALA A 315 16.13 -16.18 6.68
C ALA A 315 15.14 -16.20 7.85
N LEU A 316 14.22 -15.22 7.91
CA LEU A 316 13.29 -15.05 9.03
C LEU A 316 12.44 -16.31 9.28
N ASN A 317 11.89 -16.89 8.20
CA ASN A 317 10.93 -17.99 8.27
C ASN A 317 11.37 -19.26 7.53
N ARG A 318 12.38 -19.14 6.66
CA ARG A 318 12.89 -20.20 5.79
C ARG A 318 14.41 -20.08 5.68
N ARG A 319 15.10 -21.21 5.63
CA ARG A 319 16.53 -21.26 5.31
C ARG A 319 16.79 -20.68 3.91
N VAL A 320 17.89 -19.94 3.77
CA VAL A 320 18.40 -19.43 2.49
C VAL A 320 19.81 -19.95 2.21
N ASP A 321 20.13 -20.19 0.93
CA ASP A 321 21.48 -20.60 0.51
C ASP A 321 22.38 -19.39 0.26
N LEU A 322 21.80 -18.25 -0.13
CA LEU A 322 22.53 -17.00 -0.37
C LEU A 322 21.68 -15.79 0.06
N ALA A 323 22.06 -15.17 1.17
CA ALA A 323 21.51 -13.89 1.62
C ALA A 323 22.37 -12.73 1.09
N ILE A 324 21.74 -11.71 0.49
CA ILE A 324 22.42 -10.56 -0.10
C ILE A 324 21.77 -9.28 0.42
N GLN A 325 22.54 -8.49 1.18
CA GLN A 325 22.09 -7.17 1.62
C GLN A 325 22.32 -6.14 0.50
N SER A 326 21.27 -5.75 -0.22
CA SER A 326 21.36 -4.82 -1.35
C SER A 326 20.01 -4.20 -1.67
N ASP A 327 20.02 -3.04 -2.35
CA ASP A 327 18.87 -2.63 -3.15
C ASP A 327 18.65 -3.64 -4.28
N VAL A 328 17.38 -3.98 -4.51
CA VAL A 328 16.98 -5.00 -5.48
C VAL A 328 17.37 -4.61 -6.90
N GLY A 329 17.24 -3.34 -7.29
CA GLY A 329 17.60 -2.88 -8.62
C GLY A 329 19.10 -2.87 -8.85
N GLU A 330 19.89 -2.46 -7.86
CA GLU A 330 21.35 -2.58 -7.90
C GLU A 330 21.78 -4.05 -8.07
N PHE A 331 21.16 -4.97 -7.34
CA PHE A 331 21.39 -6.40 -7.50
C PHE A 331 21.04 -6.90 -8.91
N LEU A 332 19.84 -6.59 -9.40
CA LEU A 332 19.38 -7.02 -10.71
C LEU A 332 20.29 -6.48 -11.83
N ARG A 333 20.73 -5.22 -11.75
CA ARG A 333 21.67 -4.63 -12.71
C ARG A 333 23.01 -5.37 -12.71
N ALA A 334 23.57 -5.66 -11.54
CA ALA A 334 24.85 -6.35 -11.41
C ALA A 334 24.78 -7.79 -11.95
N VAL A 335 23.76 -8.55 -11.56
CA VAL A 335 23.56 -9.93 -12.04
C VAL A 335 23.31 -9.96 -13.55
N LEU A 336 22.44 -9.09 -14.08
CA LEU A 336 22.20 -9.02 -15.53
C LEU A 336 23.44 -8.69 -16.33
N LYS A 337 24.29 -7.79 -15.84
CA LYS A 337 25.58 -7.47 -16.47
C LYS A 337 26.44 -8.73 -16.56
N ARG A 338 26.59 -9.45 -15.44
CA ARG A 338 27.43 -10.65 -15.38
C ARG A 338 26.89 -11.79 -16.25
N LEU A 339 25.59 -12.05 -16.22
CA LEU A 339 24.94 -13.04 -17.09
C LEU A 339 25.13 -12.71 -18.58
N LYS A 340 25.20 -11.43 -18.96
CA LYS A 340 25.48 -10.99 -20.34
C LYS A 340 26.93 -11.26 -20.73
N GLU A 341 27.88 -10.94 -19.87
CA GLU A 341 29.32 -11.17 -20.10
C GLU A 341 29.65 -12.65 -20.31
N GLU A 342 28.98 -13.55 -19.57
CA GLU A 342 29.18 -15.00 -19.70
C GLU A 342 28.25 -15.67 -20.70
N ASN A 343 27.40 -14.89 -21.38
CA ASN A 343 26.38 -15.39 -22.30
C ASN A 343 25.46 -16.46 -21.69
N ILE A 344 25.19 -16.38 -20.38
CA ILE A 344 24.25 -17.27 -19.68
C ILE A 344 22.83 -16.79 -20.00
N ARG A 345 22.07 -17.63 -20.71
CA ARG A 345 20.67 -17.41 -21.08
C ARG A 345 19.99 -18.75 -21.33
N ARG A 346 18.67 -18.82 -21.12
CA ARG A 346 17.86 -19.97 -21.58
C ARG A 346 17.20 -19.62 -22.90
N ASN A 347 17.42 -20.46 -23.91
CA ASN A 347 16.90 -20.24 -25.27
C ASN A 347 15.44 -20.69 -25.45
N LYS A 348 14.96 -21.57 -24.58
CA LYS A 348 13.60 -22.09 -24.60
C LYS A 348 13.02 -22.09 -23.18
N PRO A 349 11.70 -21.81 -23.03
CA PRO A 349 11.01 -22.02 -21.77
C PRO A 349 11.12 -23.48 -21.32
N ASN A 350 11.19 -23.71 -20.02
CA ASN A 350 11.04 -25.04 -19.43
C ASN A 350 9.63 -25.59 -19.76
N GLU A 351 9.50 -26.88 -20.10
CA GLU A 351 8.20 -27.52 -20.35
C GLU A 351 7.23 -27.37 -19.16
N ARG A 352 7.76 -27.30 -17.94
CA ARG A 352 6.99 -27.07 -16.71
C ARG A 352 6.25 -25.74 -16.71
N LEU A 353 6.77 -24.68 -17.35
CA LEU A 353 6.07 -23.39 -17.43
C LEU A 353 4.71 -23.51 -18.12
N LYS A 354 4.63 -24.37 -19.15
CA LYS A 354 3.36 -24.66 -19.81
C LYS A 354 2.41 -25.37 -18.85
N GLN A 355 2.91 -26.36 -18.10
CA GLN A 355 2.11 -27.09 -17.11
C GLN A 355 1.54 -26.14 -16.04
N TYR A 356 2.38 -25.25 -15.48
CA TYR A 356 1.94 -24.25 -14.51
C TYR A 356 0.86 -23.33 -15.09
N ARG A 357 1.00 -22.93 -16.36
CA ARG A 357 0.01 -22.09 -17.03
C ARG A 357 -1.29 -22.84 -17.26
N ASP A 358 -1.22 -24.10 -17.69
CA ASP A 358 -2.40 -24.94 -17.89
C ASP A 358 -3.15 -25.11 -16.55
N THR A 359 -2.44 -25.37 -15.45
CA THR A 359 -3.00 -25.40 -14.08
C THR A 359 -3.66 -24.09 -13.68
N GLU A 360 -2.99 -22.95 -13.92
CA GLU A 360 -3.56 -21.64 -13.61
C GLU A 360 -4.80 -21.33 -14.44
N ASN A 361 -4.79 -21.68 -15.73
CA ASN A 361 -5.93 -21.44 -16.62
C ASN A 361 -7.16 -22.24 -16.17
N VAL A 362 -6.99 -23.51 -15.80
CA VAL A 362 -8.10 -24.34 -15.27
C VAL A 362 -8.69 -23.71 -14.01
N TRP A 363 -7.83 -23.31 -13.07
CA TRP A 363 -8.26 -22.62 -11.84
C TRP A 363 -8.96 -21.28 -12.16
N LEU A 364 -8.44 -20.49 -13.10
CA LEU A 364 -9.02 -19.21 -13.50
C LEU A 364 -10.35 -19.31 -14.26
N GLU A 365 -10.55 -20.37 -15.04
CA GLU A 365 -11.75 -20.55 -15.87
C GLU A 365 -13.02 -20.54 -15.03
N GLU A 366 -12.99 -21.14 -13.84
CA GLU A 366 -14.11 -21.15 -12.89
C GLU A 366 -14.50 -19.73 -12.46
N PHE A 367 -13.50 -18.91 -12.08
CA PHE A 367 -13.73 -17.51 -11.69
C PHE A 367 -14.19 -16.64 -12.86
N ILE A 368 -13.65 -16.87 -14.05
CA ILE A 368 -14.03 -16.14 -15.28
C ILE A 368 -15.50 -16.42 -15.61
N GLU A 369 -15.93 -17.68 -15.52
CA GLU A 369 -17.31 -18.06 -15.79
C GLU A 369 -18.27 -17.46 -14.76
N ALA A 370 -17.92 -17.54 -13.47
CA ALA A 370 -18.68 -16.88 -12.41
C ALA A 370 -18.72 -15.34 -12.57
N GLY A 371 -17.68 -14.72 -13.13
CA GLY A 371 -17.66 -13.30 -13.50
C GLY A 371 -18.54 -12.94 -14.70
N ARG A 372 -18.88 -13.91 -15.56
CA ARG A 372 -19.82 -13.74 -16.69
C ARG A 372 -21.26 -14.02 -16.33
N SER A 373 -21.49 -14.64 -15.19
CA SER A 373 -22.81 -15.07 -14.72
C SER A 373 -23.82 -13.93 -14.60
N ASP A 374 -25.04 -14.20 -15.08
CA ASP A 374 -26.22 -13.34 -14.95
C ASP A 374 -27.18 -13.82 -13.84
N VAL A 375 -26.69 -14.66 -12.91
CA VAL A 375 -27.48 -15.14 -11.77
C VAL A 375 -27.98 -13.99 -10.89
N LYS A 376 -29.12 -14.24 -10.23
CA LYS A 376 -29.71 -13.34 -9.25
C LYS A 376 -29.87 -14.09 -7.91
N PRO A 377 -29.43 -13.54 -6.77
CA PRO A 377 -28.72 -12.25 -6.61
C PRO A 377 -27.34 -12.22 -7.29
N ILE A 378 -26.73 -11.03 -7.42
CA ILE A 378 -25.52 -10.83 -8.25
C ILE A 378 -24.33 -11.58 -7.65
N HIS A 379 -23.66 -12.43 -8.42
CA HIS A 379 -22.43 -13.07 -7.95
C HIS A 379 -21.30 -12.04 -7.69
N PRO A 380 -20.53 -12.13 -6.59
CA PRO A 380 -19.46 -11.17 -6.25
C PRO A 380 -18.43 -10.90 -7.37
N LEU A 381 -18.09 -11.90 -8.18
CA LEU A 381 -17.15 -11.73 -9.32
C LEU A 381 -17.74 -10.96 -10.50
N ARG A 382 -19.06 -10.85 -10.61
CA ARG A 382 -19.70 -10.13 -11.71
C ARG A 382 -19.31 -8.64 -11.74
N PRO A 383 -19.44 -7.85 -10.64
CA PRO A 383 -18.95 -6.48 -10.62
C PRO A 383 -17.42 -6.39 -10.82
N VAL A 384 -16.63 -7.33 -10.27
CA VAL A 384 -15.17 -7.35 -10.48
C VAL A 384 -14.84 -7.43 -11.98
N ALA A 385 -15.48 -8.35 -12.71
CA ALA A 385 -15.27 -8.51 -14.15
C ALA A 385 -15.66 -7.26 -14.94
N GLU A 386 -16.78 -6.63 -14.58
CA GLU A 386 -17.26 -5.42 -15.27
C GLU A 386 -16.33 -4.22 -15.05
N PHE A 387 -15.87 -3.98 -13.82
CA PHE A 387 -14.90 -2.91 -13.53
C PHE A 387 -13.58 -3.16 -14.25
N LYS A 388 -13.03 -4.38 -14.16
CA LYS A 388 -11.81 -4.78 -14.86
C LYS A 388 -11.89 -4.52 -16.37
N ASN A 389 -13.01 -4.88 -17.00
CA ASN A 389 -13.16 -4.76 -18.45
C ASN A 389 -13.51 -3.33 -18.90
N HIS A 390 -14.08 -2.51 -18.01
CA HIS A 390 -14.47 -1.14 -18.32
C HIS A 390 -13.27 -0.18 -18.33
N PHE A 391 -12.35 -0.33 -17.37
CA PHE A 391 -11.21 0.56 -17.23
C PHE A 391 -9.99 0.08 -18.03
N SER A 392 -9.15 1.02 -18.47
CA SER A 392 -7.91 0.70 -19.18
C SER A 392 -6.87 0.09 -18.22
N GLU A 393 -5.83 -0.53 -18.79
CA GLU A 393 -4.68 -1.04 -18.02
C GLU A 393 -3.90 0.06 -17.28
N ASP A 394 -4.19 1.33 -17.55
CA ASP A 394 -3.60 2.48 -16.87
C ASP A 394 -4.36 2.91 -15.60
N ALA A 395 -5.53 2.31 -15.34
CA ALA A 395 -6.29 2.62 -14.14
C ALA A 395 -5.55 2.23 -12.86
N ILE A 396 -5.71 3.06 -11.83
CA ILE A 396 -5.27 2.73 -10.48
C ILE A 396 -6.43 2.02 -9.79
N VAL A 397 -6.18 0.77 -9.41
CA VAL A 397 -7.13 -0.07 -8.70
C VAL A 397 -6.89 0.08 -7.20
N VAL A 398 -7.94 0.40 -6.47
CA VAL A 398 -7.95 0.36 -5.01
C VAL A 398 -8.90 -0.73 -4.55
N LEU A 399 -8.44 -1.63 -3.69
CA LEU A 399 -9.28 -2.65 -3.05
C LEU A 399 -9.36 -2.39 -1.55
N ASP A 400 -10.50 -2.72 -0.96
CA ASP A 400 -10.74 -2.64 0.48
C ASP A 400 -11.83 -3.67 0.88
N GLY A 401 -11.93 -3.96 2.18
CA GLY A 401 -12.84 -4.96 2.73
C GLY A 401 -12.23 -6.36 2.84
N GLY A 402 -13.03 -7.30 3.35
CA GLY A 402 -12.65 -8.72 3.46
C GLY A 402 -12.86 -9.44 2.13
N ASN A 403 -13.96 -10.19 2.02
CA ASN A 403 -14.25 -11.01 0.84
C ASN A 403 -14.30 -10.19 -0.47
N SER A 404 -14.73 -8.93 -0.43
CA SER A 404 -14.70 -8.01 -1.58
C SER A 404 -13.29 -7.87 -2.18
N GLN A 405 -12.27 -7.71 -1.34
CA GLN A 405 -10.87 -7.59 -1.76
C GLN A 405 -10.35 -8.92 -2.32
N VAL A 406 -10.70 -10.04 -1.68
CA VAL A 406 -10.26 -11.37 -2.12
C VAL A 406 -10.85 -11.71 -3.49
N TRP A 407 -12.16 -11.57 -3.67
CA TRP A 407 -12.82 -11.75 -4.96
C TRP A 407 -12.22 -10.86 -6.05
N ALA A 408 -11.98 -9.58 -5.72
CA ALA A 408 -11.39 -8.64 -6.67
C ALA A 408 -9.97 -9.04 -7.08
N THR A 409 -9.20 -9.63 -6.18
CA THR A 409 -7.81 -10.06 -6.44
C THR A 409 -7.73 -11.13 -7.52
N TYR A 410 -8.68 -12.08 -7.57
CA TYR A 410 -8.66 -13.20 -8.54
C TYR A 410 -8.78 -12.77 -10.00
N LEU A 411 -9.68 -11.84 -10.32
CA LEU A 411 -9.94 -11.46 -11.72
C LEU A 411 -9.24 -10.18 -12.16
N THR A 412 -9.00 -9.24 -11.26
CA THR A 412 -8.29 -7.99 -11.59
C THR A 412 -6.90 -8.32 -12.11
N ARG A 413 -6.40 -7.57 -13.09
CA ARG A 413 -5.03 -7.69 -13.60
C ARG A 413 -4.34 -6.34 -13.51
N ILE A 414 -3.12 -6.34 -12.97
CA ILE A 414 -2.31 -5.15 -12.75
C ILE A 414 -1.11 -5.25 -13.67
N ASN A 415 -1.14 -4.46 -14.75
CA ASN A 415 -0.10 -4.52 -15.79
C ASN A 415 0.88 -3.34 -15.74
N ARG A 416 0.66 -2.39 -14.82
CA ARG A 416 1.50 -1.21 -14.65
C ARG A 416 1.97 -1.02 -13.20
N PRO A 417 3.22 -0.56 -12.99
CA PRO A 417 3.67 -0.13 -11.68
C PRO A 417 2.77 0.96 -11.08
N PHE A 418 2.74 1.10 -9.76
CA PHE A 418 1.99 2.16 -9.06
C PHE A 418 0.51 2.25 -9.50
N SER A 419 -0.11 1.09 -9.73
CA SER A 419 -1.49 0.97 -10.23
C SER A 419 -2.37 0.11 -9.34
N PHE A 420 -1.86 -0.30 -8.18
CA PHE A 420 -2.56 -1.16 -7.23
C PHE A 420 -2.33 -0.68 -5.81
N LEU A 421 -3.42 -0.52 -5.06
CA LEU A 421 -3.43 -0.19 -3.65
C LEU A 421 -4.44 -1.08 -2.94
N ALA A 422 -4.00 -1.70 -1.85
CA ALA A 422 -4.82 -2.46 -0.92
C ALA A 422 -4.04 -2.57 0.40
N GLN A 423 -4.69 -3.07 1.45
CA GLN A 423 -4.04 -3.32 2.75
C GLN A 423 -3.48 -4.75 2.77
N SER A 424 -2.20 -4.92 3.09
CA SER A 424 -1.57 -6.23 3.24
C SER A 424 -1.54 -6.68 4.69
N ASP A 425 -0.47 -6.32 5.39
CA ASP A 425 0.00 -7.02 6.57
C ASP A 425 -0.75 -6.58 7.82
N SER A 426 -1.32 -5.37 7.77
CA SER A 426 -2.15 -4.85 8.85
C SER A 426 -3.57 -5.42 8.86
N GLY A 427 -4.08 -5.90 7.71
CA GLY A 427 -5.50 -6.24 7.54
C GLY A 427 -6.46 -5.07 7.82
N MET A 428 -5.98 -3.82 7.79
CA MET A 428 -6.72 -2.64 8.24
C MET A 428 -7.89 -2.32 7.32
N LEU A 429 -9.12 -2.32 7.84
CA LEU A 429 -10.32 -1.98 7.06
C LEU A 429 -10.53 -0.46 6.96
N GLY A 430 -11.09 -0.02 5.83
CA GLY A 430 -11.64 1.33 5.70
C GLY A 430 -10.71 2.40 5.15
N GLY A 431 -9.50 2.02 4.73
CA GLY A 431 -8.54 2.95 4.11
C GLY A 431 -8.81 3.22 2.63
N GLY A 432 -9.69 2.46 1.97
CA GLY A 432 -9.84 2.44 0.51
C GLY A 432 -10.17 3.79 -0.11
N LEU A 433 -11.12 4.54 0.45
CA LEU A 433 -11.49 5.86 -0.10
C LEU A 433 -10.36 6.88 0.06
N SER A 434 -9.67 6.87 1.20
CA SER A 434 -8.51 7.73 1.46
C SER A 434 -7.34 7.42 0.52
N LYS A 435 -7.08 6.13 0.25
CA LYS A 435 -6.08 5.69 -0.73
C LYS A 435 -6.45 6.13 -2.15
N ALA A 436 -7.73 6.05 -2.52
CA ALA A 436 -8.23 6.53 -3.82
C ALA A 436 -8.10 8.06 -3.97
N ILE A 437 -8.32 8.83 -2.90
CA ILE A 437 -8.07 10.28 -2.86
C ILE A 437 -6.60 10.57 -3.18
N ALA A 438 -5.67 9.91 -2.48
CA ALA A 438 -4.24 10.09 -2.72
C ALA A 438 -3.84 9.69 -4.16
N ALA A 439 -4.40 8.59 -4.68
CA ALA A 439 -4.18 8.16 -6.06
C ALA A 439 -4.62 9.21 -7.08
N LYS A 440 -5.83 9.76 -6.93
CA LYS A 440 -6.37 10.73 -7.88
C LYS A 440 -5.66 12.08 -7.80
N LEU A 441 -5.24 12.50 -6.61
CA LEU A 441 -4.41 13.71 -6.42
C LEU A 441 -3.02 13.56 -7.03
N THR A 442 -2.42 12.38 -6.92
CA THR A 442 -1.08 12.09 -7.45
C THR A 442 -1.10 11.96 -8.98
N PHE A 443 -2.11 11.28 -9.50
CA PHE A 443 -2.27 10.98 -10.92
C PHE A 443 -3.63 11.46 -11.46
N PRO A 444 -3.83 12.77 -11.63
CA PRO A 444 -5.15 13.34 -11.96
C PRO A 444 -5.71 12.85 -13.30
N ASN A 445 -4.83 12.48 -14.24
CA ASN A 445 -5.22 12.03 -15.58
C ASN A 445 -5.52 10.53 -15.67
N ARG A 446 -5.17 9.75 -14.64
CA ARG A 446 -5.40 8.30 -14.61
C ARG A 446 -6.81 8.00 -14.08
N PRO A 447 -7.53 7.01 -14.64
CA PRO A 447 -8.74 6.51 -14.00
C PRO A 447 -8.41 5.92 -12.63
N VAL A 448 -9.29 6.14 -11.65
CA VAL A 448 -9.15 5.56 -10.31
C VAL A 448 -10.49 4.94 -9.94
N TYR A 449 -10.48 3.67 -9.57
CA TYR A 449 -11.67 3.03 -9.03
C TYR A 449 -11.36 2.27 -7.74
N LEU A 450 -12.35 2.23 -6.85
CA LEU A 450 -12.34 1.51 -5.59
C LEU A 450 -13.39 0.40 -5.65
N LEU A 451 -13.00 -0.84 -5.40
CA LEU A 451 -13.93 -1.93 -5.05
C LEU A 451 -13.82 -2.19 -3.55
N THR A 452 -14.95 -2.12 -2.86
CA THR A 452 -14.99 -2.21 -1.39
C THR A 452 -16.24 -2.92 -0.89
N GLY A 453 -16.15 -3.53 0.29
CA GLY A 453 -17.31 -4.03 1.02
C GLY A 453 -18.08 -2.88 1.67
N ASP A 454 -19.38 -3.07 1.87
CA ASP A 454 -20.26 -2.09 2.52
C ASP A 454 -19.82 -1.72 3.94
N GLY A 455 -19.41 -2.71 4.74
CA GLY A 455 -18.90 -2.48 6.09
C GLY A 455 -17.58 -1.71 6.10
N ALA A 456 -16.65 -2.03 5.19
CA ALA A 456 -15.36 -1.35 5.10
C ALA A 456 -15.51 0.11 4.66
N PHE A 457 -16.38 0.38 3.69
CA PHE A 457 -16.62 1.73 3.20
C PHE A 457 -17.12 2.69 4.29
N MET A 458 -17.88 2.18 5.27
CA MET A 458 -18.47 2.97 6.34
C MET A 458 -17.45 3.56 7.33
N PHE A 459 -16.23 3.03 7.43
CA PHE A 459 -15.20 3.55 8.34
C PHE A 459 -14.80 5.00 8.00
N ASN A 460 -14.73 5.34 6.71
CA ASN A 460 -14.30 6.66 6.24
C ASN A 460 -15.26 7.26 5.19
N ILE A 461 -16.55 6.94 5.28
CA ILE A 461 -17.58 7.43 4.34
C ILE A 461 -17.67 8.98 4.31
N GLN A 462 -17.34 9.65 5.42
CA GLN A 462 -17.27 11.11 5.50
C GLN A 462 -16.30 11.73 4.49
N GLU A 463 -15.28 10.99 4.03
CA GLU A 463 -14.33 11.47 3.02
C GLU A 463 -14.97 11.63 1.64
N MET A 464 -16.22 11.20 1.45
CA MET A 464 -16.99 11.57 0.25
C MET A 464 -17.08 13.09 0.08
N GLU A 465 -17.14 13.85 1.19
CA GLU A 465 -17.05 15.30 1.14
C GLU A 465 -15.67 15.78 0.67
N THR A 466 -14.58 15.16 1.14
CA THR A 466 -13.21 15.47 0.69
C THR A 466 -13.07 15.29 -0.81
N VAL A 467 -13.51 14.14 -1.35
CA VAL A 467 -13.49 13.88 -2.80
C VAL A 467 -14.26 14.95 -3.57
N LYS A 468 -15.46 15.32 -3.10
CA LYS A 468 -16.29 16.31 -3.79
C LYS A 468 -15.65 17.70 -3.75
N ARG A 469 -15.12 18.10 -2.59
CA ARG A 469 -14.46 19.40 -2.39
C ARG A 469 -13.22 19.59 -3.25
N PHE A 470 -12.46 18.51 -3.47
CA PHE A 470 -11.30 18.51 -4.37
C PHE A 470 -11.67 18.14 -5.83
N ASN A 471 -12.96 17.94 -6.13
CA ASN A 471 -13.46 17.57 -7.46
C ASN A 471 -12.73 16.36 -8.08
N LEU A 472 -12.53 15.30 -7.27
CA LEU A 472 -11.77 14.13 -7.68
C LEU A 472 -12.70 13.10 -8.32
N GLN A 473 -12.59 12.88 -9.63
CA GLN A 473 -13.38 11.86 -10.32
C GLN A 473 -12.90 10.43 -9.95
N ILE A 474 -13.47 9.88 -8.89
CA ILE A 474 -13.23 8.52 -8.38
C ILE A 474 -14.51 7.70 -8.55
N ILE A 475 -14.40 6.47 -9.02
CA ILE A 475 -15.54 5.55 -9.18
C ILE A 475 -15.49 4.47 -8.10
N VAL A 476 -16.48 4.43 -7.23
CA VAL A 476 -16.58 3.45 -6.13
C VAL A 476 -17.63 2.41 -6.48
N GLY A 477 -17.27 1.12 -6.42
CA GLY A 477 -18.20 0.00 -6.44
C GLY A 477 -18.28 -0.64 -5.06
N ILE A 478 -19.44 -0.54 -4.41
CA ILE A 478 -19.70 -1.23 -3.15
C ILE A 478 -20.29 -2.60 -3.45
N MET A 479 -19.62 -3.66 -3.00
CA MET A 479 -20.14 -5.01 -2.97
C MET A 479 -20.97 -5.17 -1.70
N ASN A 480 -22.26 -4.85 -1.81
CA ASN A 480 -23.18 -4.74 -0.69
C ASN A 480 -23.89 -6.08 -0.42
N ASP A 481 -23.33 -6.84 0.52
CA ASP A 481 -23.89 -8.11 1.01
C ASP A 481 -24.58 -7.98 2.38
N ARG A 482 -24.51 -6.81 3.02
CA ARG A 482 -25.07 -6.51 4.34
C ARG A 482 -24.45 -7.35 5.44
N ALA A 483 -23.16 -7.69 5.34
CA ALA A 483 -22.50 -8.47 6.37
C ALA A 483 -20.99 -8.25 6.49
N TRP A 484 -20.46 -8.57 7.68
CA TRP A 484 -19.07 -9.00 7.81
C TRP A 484 -18.94 -10.42 7.26
N GLY A 485 -18.98 -10.58 5.94
CA GLY A 485 -19.10 -11.89 5.26
C GLY A 485 -18.04 -12.91 5.67
N MET A 486 -16.77 -12.51 5.79
CA MET A 486 -15.67 -13.37 6.23
C MET A 486 -15.91 -13.92 7.64
N ILE A 487 -16.16 -13.03 8.61
CA ILE A 487 -16.42 -13.42 10.00
C ILE A 487 -17.72 -14.22 10.13
N LYS A 488 -18.71 -13.94 9.30
CA LYS A 488 -19.96 -14.70 9.27
C LYS A 488 -19.74 -16.13 8.79
N ALA A 489 -18.83 -16.34 7.84
CA ALA A 489 -18.48 -17.67 7.35
C ALA A 489 -17.76 -18.52 8.42
N ASP A 490 -16.93 -17.88 9.26
CA ASP A 490 -16.23 -18.55 10.36
C ASP A 490 -17.14 -18.89 11.55
N GLN A 491 -18.27 -18.18 11.69
CA GLN A 491 -19.23 -18.49 12.74
C GLN A 491 -20.05 -19.74 12.41
N PRO A 492 -20.34 -20.60 13.39
CA PRO A 492 -21.14 -21.79 13.16
C PRO A 492 -22.50 -21.46 12.56
N GLU A 493 -22.91 -22.23 11.55
CA GLU A 493 -24.16 -22.01 10.83
C GLU A 493 -25.37 -21.88 11.77
N GLY A 494 -26.16 -20.82 11.57
CA GLY A 494 -27.34 -20.51 12.37
C GLY A 494 -27.06 -19.88 13.74
N ARG A 495 -25.79 -19.67 14.11
CA ARG A 495 -25.36 -19.05 15.38
C ARG A 495 -24.55 -17.78 15.14
N TYR A 496 -25.19 -16.77 14.54
CA TYR A 496 -24.56 -15.52 14.16
C TYR A 496 -24.68 -14.42 15.24
N ILE A 497 -23.60 -13.67 15.46
CA ILE A 497 -23.57 -12.47 16.33
C ILE A 497 -22.68 -11.38 15.73
N GLY A 498 -23.20 -10.15 15.67
CA GLY A 498 -22.42 -8.95 15.31
C GLY A 498 -21.96 -8.87 13.86
N VAL A 499 -22.49 -9.70 12.96
CA VAL A 499 -22.03 -9.84 11.57
C VAL A 499 -23.02 -9.36 10.51
N ASP A 500 -24.25 -9.03 10.89
CA ASP A 500 -25.29 -8.59 9.95
C ASP A 500 -25.52 -7.08 10.03
N PHE A 501 -25.70 -6.44 8.88
CA PHE A 501 -25.97 -5.02 8.76
C PHE A 501 -27.41 -4.72 8.32
N GLN A 502 -27.80 -3.46 8.51
CA GLN A 502 -28.99 -2.92 7.90
C GLN A 502 -28.75 -2.61 6.42
N ASP A 503 -29.84 -2.59 5.64
CA ASP A 503 -29.79 -2.29 4.21
C ASP A 503 -29.64 -0.77 3.95
N VAL A 504 -28.42 -0.26 4.10
CA VAL A 504 -28.07 1.13 3.80
C VAL A 504 -28.17 1.37 2.29
N LYS A 505 -28.83 2.48 1.91
CA LYS A 505 -28.99 2.91 0.52
C LYS A 505 -27.81 3.79 0.10
N PHE A 506 -26.64 3.20 -0.12
CA PHE A 506 -25.41 3.96 -0.39
C PHE A 506 -25.50 4.87 -1.61
N ALA A 507 -26.27 4.49 -2.64
CA ALA A 507 -26.53 5.36 -3.79
C ALA A 507 -27.22 6.67 -3.41
N GLU A 508 -28.13 6.66 -2.44
CA GLU A 508 -28.78 7.88 -1.96
C GLU A 508 -27.86 8.68 -1.04
N VAL A 509 -27.03 8.00 -0.23
CA VAL A 509 -25.98 8.66 0.55
C VAL A 509 -25.03 9.42 -0.37
N ALA A 510 -24.61 8.81 -1.48
CA ALA A 510 -23.76 9.44 -2.48
C ALA A 510 -24.36 10.72 -3.04
N LYS A 511 -25.64 10.70 -3.42
CA LYS A 511 -26.36 11.90 -3.87
C LYS A 511 -26.39 12.98 -2.78
N GLY A 512 -26.51 12.60 -1.51
CA GLY A 512 -26.43 13.51 -0.36
C GLY A 512 -25.10 14.27 -0.25
N PHE A 513 -23.99 13.65 -0.68
CA PHE A 513 -22.67 14.29 -0.80
C PHE A 513 -22.45 14.99 -2.15
N GLY A 514 -23.44 15.01 -3.04
CA GLY A 514 -23.35 15.59 -4.37
C GLY A 514 -22.57 14.75 -5.39
N TRP A 515 -22.47 13.44 -5.15
CA TRP A 515 -21.90 12.47 -6.09
C TRP A 515 -22.97 11.90 -7.03
N TYR A 516 -22.52 11.30 -8.14
CA TYR A 516 -23.34 10.33 -8.85
C TYR A 516 -23.59 9.11 -7.96
N GLY A 517 -24.84 8.67 -7.85
CA GLY A 517 -25.22 7.50 -7.06
C GLY A 517 -26.22 6.64 -7.80
N GLU A 518 -25.90 5.35 -7.99
CA GLU A 518 -26.81 4.38 -8.59
C GLU A 518 -26.78 3.05 -7.83
N ARG A 519 -27.96 2.49 -7.56
CA ARG A 519 -28.10 1.20 -6.89
C ARG A 519 -28.49 0.13 -7.90
N ILE A 520 -27.83 -1.03 -7.82
CA ILE A 520 -27.85 -2.06 -8.86
C ILE A 520 -28.20 -3.41 -8.23
N SER A 521 -29.28 -4.02 -8.71
CA SER A 521 -29.73 -5.36 -8.28
C SER A 521 -29.81 -6.35 -9.45
N GLU A 522 -29.37 -5.95 -10.65
CA GLU A 522 -29.37 -6.79 -11.84
C GLU A 522 -27.97 -6.81 -12.47
N PRO A 523 -27.39 -8.00 -12.76
CA PRO A 523 -26.07 -8.14 -13.38
C PRO A 523 -25.90 -7.31 -14.66
N SER A 524 -26.90 -7.36 -15.55
CA SER A 524 -26.90 -6.68 -16.84
C SER A 524 -26.91 -5.14 -16.76
N LYS A 525 -27.16 -4.58 -15.57
CA LYS A 525 -27.19 -3.12 -15.34
C LYS A 525 -25.86 -2.55 -14.86
N ILE A 526 -24.91 -3.39 -14.45
CA ILE A 526 -23.61 -2.93 -13.92
C ILE A 526 -22.82 -2.15 -14.97
N LYS A 527 -22.56 -2.72 -16.16
CA LYS A 527 -21.84 -2.02 -17.22
C LYS A 527 -22.54 -0.72 -17.65
N PRO A 528 -23.85 -0.69 -17.97
CA PRO A 528 -24.52 0.57 -18.29
C PRO A 528 -24.43 1.62 -17.18
N ALA A 529 -24.43 1.23 -15.91
CA ALA A 529 -24.26 2.14 -14.78
C ALA A 529 -22.83 2.69 -14.70
N LEU A 530 -21.81 1.85 -14.92
CA LEU A 530 -20.41 2.29 -15.06
C LEU A 530 -20.24 3.30 -16.19
N ASP A 531 -20.80 3.03 -17.38
CA ASP A 531 -20.75 3.93 -18.53
C ASP A 531 -21.36 5.31 -18.18
N ARG A 532 -22.48 5.34 -17.44
CA ARG A 532 -23.10 6.59 -16.98
C ARG A 532 -22.28 7.29 -15.90
N ALA A 533 -21.76 6.55 -14.92
CA ALA A 533 -20.95 7.06 -13.84
C ALA A 533 -19.69 7.78 -14.37
N VAL A 534 -18.95 7.13 -15.27
CA VAL A 534 -17.76 7.74 -15.90
C VAL A 534 -18.13 8.95 -16.76
N LYS A 535 -19.20 8.85 -17.57
CA LYS A 535 -19.66 9.96 -18.42
C LYS A 535 -20.15 11.17 -17.63
N SER A 536 -20.57 10.99 -16.37
CA SER A 536 -21.04 12.10 -15.53
C SER A 536 -19.97 13.16 -15.27
N GLY A 537 -18.69 12.79 -15.31
CA GLY A 537 -17.57 13.67 -14.94
C GLY A 537 -17.45 13.91 -13.43
N GLU A 538 -18.37 13.37 -12.63
CA GLU A 538 -18.44 13.53 -11.18
C GLU A 538 -17.84 12.32 -10.47
N PRO A 539 -17.45 12.43 -9.18
CA PRO A 539 -17.23 11.24 -8.37
C PRO A 539 -18.53 10.41 -8.30
N ALA A 540 -18.40 9.09 -8.33
CA ALA A 540 -19.53 8.19 -8.48
C ALA A 540 -19.47 7.00 -7.52
N LEU A 541 -20.64 6.58 -7.04
CA LEU A 541 -20.82 5.39 -6.21
C LEU A 541 -21.87 4.49 -6.83
N LEU A 542 -21.49 3.24 -7.09
CA LEU A 542 -22.37 2.15 -7.51
C LEU A 542 -22.60 1.22 -6.32
N ASP A 543 -23.82 1.18 -5.81
CA ASP A 543 -24.27 0.32 -4.71
C ASP A 543 -24.77 -1.01 -5.30
N ILE A 544 -23.92 -2.03 -5.32
CA ILE A 544 -24.14 -3.28 -6.06
C ILE A 544 -24.55 -4.36 -5.08
N LEU A 545 -25.81 -4.82 -5.18
CA LEU A 545 -26.35 -5.86 -4.31
C LEU A 545 -25.86 -7.23 -4.74
N VAL A 546 -24.80 -7.69 -4.09
CA VAL A 546 -24.22 -9.01 -4.31
C VAL A 546 -24.96 -10.07 -3.47
N ASP A 547 -24.87 -11.32 -3.89
CA ASP A 547 -25.42 -12.47 -3.17
C ASP A 547 -24.66 -12.68 -1.86
N PRO A 548 -25.31 -12.50 -0.69
CA PRO A 548 -24.66 -12.71 0.58
C PRO A 548 -24.19 -14.15 0.76
N ALA A 549 -24.93 -15.15 0.27
CA ALA A 549 -24.56 -16.55 0.43
C ALA A 549 -23.33 -16.91 -0.40
N ALA A 550 -23.27 -16.45 -1.65
CA ALA A 550 -22.06 -16.62 -2.48
C ALA A 550 -20.87 -15.85 -1.90
N ASN A 551 -21.11 -14.69 -1.28
CA ASN A 551 -20.04 -13.90 -0.68
C ASN A 551 -19.52 -14.48 0.66
N LEU A 552 -20.16 -15.46 1.28
CA LEU A 552 -19.65 -16.14 2.49
C LEU A 552 -18.52 -17.12 2.16
N LYS A 553 -18.61 -17.84 1.04
CA LYS A 553 -17.69 -18.92 0.68
C LYS A 553 -16.81 -18.50 -0.47
N VAL A 554 -15.72 -17.81 -0.13
CA VAL A 554 -14.67 -17.49 -1.11
C VAL A 554 -13.80 -18.73 -1.30
N PRO A 555 -13.72 -19.31 -2.52
CA PRO A 555 -12.85 -20.45 -2.79
C PRO A 555 -11.41 -20.15 -2.37
N ASP A 556 -10.67 -21.17 -1.94
CA ASP A 556 -9.27 -21.08 -1.49
C ASP A 556 -9.02 -20.25 -0.22
N LEU A 557 -10.00 -19.50 0.28
CA LEU A 557 -9.89 -18.78 1.56
C LEU A 557 -9.80 -19.75 2.75
N GLU A 558 -10.41 -20.94 2.66
CA GLU A 558 -10.25 -22.00 3.68
C GLU A 558 -8.78 -22.35 3.95
N THR A 559 -7.90 -22.17 2.95
CA THR A 559 -6.45 -22.38 3.10
C THR A 559 -5.78 -21.23 3.87
N LEU A 560 -6.28 -20.00 3.73
CA LEU A 560 -5.84 -18.83 4.50
C LEU A 560 -6.41 -18.83 5.92
N ASP A 561 -7.65 -19.29 6.12
CA ASP A 561 -8.26 -19.41 7.45
C ASP A 561 -7.51 -20.47 8.28
N ALA A 562 -7.12 -21.58 7.65
CA ALA A 562 -6.26 -22.60 8.27
C ALA A 562 -4.89 -22.04 8.69
N VAL A 563 -4.39 -21.00 8.01
CA VAL A 563 -3.13 -20.32 8.33
C VAL A 563 -3.29 -19.36 9.51
N TRP A 564 -4.40 -18.63 9.57
CA TRP A 564 -4.66 -17.66 10.64
C TRP A 564 -5.08 -18.30 11.95
N LEU A 565 -5.75 -19.45 11.88
CA LEU A 565 -6.29 -20.17 13.03
C LEU A 565 -5.51 -21.47 13.31
N ASP A 566 -4.32 -21.62 12.72
CA ASP A 566 -3.45 -22.77 12.95
C ASP A 566 -3.19 -22.99 14.44
N GLY A 567 -3.40 -24.22 14.90
CA GLY A 567 -3.25 -24.62 16.31
C GLY A 567 -4.34 -24.11 17.27
N VAL A 568 -5.41 -23.46 16.78
CA VAL A 568 -6.51 -22.93 17.62
C VAL A 568 -7.85 -23.64 17.36
N ILE A 569 -8.07 -24.21 16.18
CA ILE A 569 -9.29 -24.94 15.79
C ILE A 569 -9.05 -26.45 15.68
#